data_AF-A0A8S3DV37-F1
#
_entry.id   AF-A0A8S3DV37-F1
#
_cell.length_a   1.000
_cell.length_b   1.000
_cell.length_c   1.000
_cell.angle_alpha   90.00
_cell.angle_beta   90.00
_cell.angle_gamma   90.00
#
_symmetry.space_group_name_H-M   'P 1'
#
loop_
_entity.id
_entity.type
_entity.pdbx_description
1 polymer ?
#
loop_
_entity_poly.entity_id
_entity_poly.type
_entity_poly.pdbx_seq_one_letter_code
_entity_poly.pdbx_strand_id
1 'polypeptide(L)'
;NRTWTTKTDDFFPVSLNPHGILTGYFTSRPALKRYERYSNNILQVTRQLNAFSNITLRTAIFPLSEAMGIAQHHDAVSGTEKQHVANDYAQRLSQGIDSALYVINEAYKKLLSKENQSLPVPTQYLCQLSNISECLPIEGQDSFTLTIWNPTIQSIENIIRVPVTKKYTIQSPTGETIAAAFIPISLPIKNIPGRTSSAQYELLFRTQIPALGFNTYYFEAKADATIEEISTIRVTQNEACVLQNEHLRLEFDDRGNLNSITNRDKNITLPFSAQGLYWYTSFQGNNSLPEFQSSGAYFFRPLTPNPLPVSNSRNITCTYTDQVQKALIIYNEWACQEIRIYDGARITEIEWIVGPIPIEDNIGKEIIVRYDTDIQSDETFYTDANGREVLERKRDYRPTWNYT
;
A
#
# COMPACT_ATOMS: atom_id res chain seq x y z
N ASN A 1 0.88 -48.66 24.85
CA ASN A 1 0.60 -47.73 23.73
C ASN A 1 0.67 -46.30 24.21
N ARG A 2 1.41 -45.43 23.52
CA ARG A 2 1.35 -43.97 23.77
C ARG A 2 0.29 -43.36 22.86
N THR A 3 -0.50 -42.46 23.43
CA THR A 3 -1.53 -41.69 22.73
C THR A 3 -1.13 -40.22 22.72
N TRP A 4 -1.26 -39.58 21.57
CA TRP A 4 -0.94 -38.16 21.37
C TRP A 4 -2.23 -37.34 21.25
N THR A 5 -2.20 -36.09 21.70
CA THR A 5 -3.30 -35.14 21.53
C THR A 5 -3.20 -34.42 20.17
N THR A 6 -4.33 -33.92 19.68
CA THR A 6 -4.42 -33.12 18.45
C THR A 6 -4.38 -31.62 18.77
N LYS A 7 -3.74 -30.82 17.91
CA LYS A 7 -3.68 -29.34 17.96
C LYS A 7 -3.95 -28.83 16.54
N THR A 8 -4.85 -27.85 16.39
CA THR A 8 -5.40 -27.46 15.07
C THR A 8 -5.34 -25.95 14.78
N ASP A 9 -5.17 -25.13 15.80
CA ASP A 9 -4.97 -23.68 15.74
C ASP A 9 -3.46 -23.33 15.72
N ASP A 10 -3.12 -22.06 15.92
CA ASP A 10 -1.73 -21.60 15.90
C ASP A 10 -1.12 -21.38 17.30
N PHE A 11 0.06 -20.78 17.32
CA PHE A 11 0.84 -20.45 18.52
C PHE A 11 1.01 -18.94 18.71
N PHE A 12 0.09 -18.13 18.17
CA PHE A 12 0.15 -16.67 18.30
C PHE A 12 -0.85 -16.10 19.32
N PRO A 13 -0.51 -14.96 19.95
CA PRO A 13 0.82 -14.36 20.02
C PRO A 13 1.75 -15.12 20.99
N VAL A 14 3.07 -15.06 20.73
CA VAL A 14 4.08 -15.61 21.64
C VAL A 14 4.35 -14.63 22.79
N SER A 15 4.49 -15.15 24.01
CA SER A 15 4.88 -14.39 25.19
C SER A 15 6.02 -15.12 25.91
N LEU A 16 7.06 -14.38 26.29
CA LEU A 16 8.20 -14.91 27.05
C LEU A 16 8.05 -14.70 28.57
N ASN A 17 7.25 -13.71 28.96
CA ASN A 17 6.96 -13.35 30.35
C ASN A 17 5.69 -12.45 30.38
N PRO A 18 5.11 -12.16 31.56
CA PRO A 18 3.84 -11.41 31.67
C PRO A 18 3.81 -10.04 30.96
N HIS A 19 4.97 -9.40 30.76
CA HIS A 19 5.09 -8.11 30.08
C HIS A 19 5.86 -8.17 28.76
N GLY A 20 6.23 -9.38 28.32
CA GLY A 20 7.06 -9.64 27.15
C GLY A 20 6.28 -10.38 26.08
N ILE A 21 5.26 -9.73 25.52
CA ILE A 21 4.45 -10.26 24.41
C ILE A 21 5.07 -9.82 23.08
N LEU A 22 5.45 -10.78 22.24
CA LEU A 22 6.15 -10.54 20.97
C LEU A 22 5.14 -10.23 19.86
N THR A 23 4.57 -9.02 19.91
CA THR A 23 3.64 -8.52 18.88
C THR A 23 4.12 -7.24 18.21
N GLY A 24 5.19 -6.61 18.72
CA GLY A 24 5.80 -5.42 18.11
C GLY A 24 6.38 -5.72 16.72
N TYR A 25 6.99 -6.91 16.56
CA TYR A 25 7.60 -7.30 15.28
C TYR A 25 6.58 -7.55 14.16
N PHE A 26 5.27 -7.64 14.48
CA PHE A 26 4.23 -7.64 13.46
C PHE A 26 4.23 -6.35 12.64
N THR A 27 4.73 -5.25 13.21
CA THR A 27 4.75 -3.92 12.57
C THR A 27 6.16 -3.35 12.39
N SER A 28 7.15 -3.74 13.19
CA SER A 28 8.53 -3.22 13.12
C SER A 28 9.10 -3.18 11.69
N ARG A 29 9.74 -2.07 11.31
CA ARG A 29 10.25 -1.79 9.95
C ARG A 29 9.19 -2.00 8.84
N PRO A 30 8.05 -1.28 8.88
CA PRO A 30 6.95 -1.49 7.93
C PRO A 30 7.35 -1.22 6.47
N ALA A 31 8.33 -0.32 6.24
CA ALA A 31 8.88 -0.06 4.92
C ALA A 31 9.57 -1.31 4.31
N LEU A 32 10.36 -2.04 5.11
CA LEU A 32 11.02 -3.27 4.65
C LEU A 32 9.98 -4.39 4.40
N LYS A 33 8.97 -4.53 5.26
CA LYS A 33 7.84 -5.46 5.06
C LYS A 33 7.11 -5.19 3.74
N ARG A 34 6.80 -3.92 3.44
CA ARG A 34 6.21 -3.53 2.15
C ARG A 34 7.14 -3.83 0.99
N TYR A 35 8.43 -3.53 1.14
CA TYR A 35 9.40 -3.71 0.07
C TYR A 35 9.61 -5.20 -0.27
N GLU A 36 9.58 -6.08 0.73
CA GLU A 36 9.58 -7.53 0.53
C GLU A 36 8.37 -8.00 -0.30
N ARG A 37 7.16 -7.53 0.01
CA ARG A 37 5.95 -7.91 -0.75
C ARG A 37 5.98 -7.41 -2.19
N TYR A 38 6.44 -6.17 -2.38
CA TYR A 38 6.67 -5.59 -3.71
C TYR A 38 7.68 -6.41 -4.51
N SER A 39 8.81 -6.76 -3.90
CA SER A 39 9.88 -7.54 -4.51
C SER A 39 9.42 -8.95 -4.87
N ASN A 40 8.60 -9.59 -4.03
CA ASN A 40 7.98 -10.88 -4.35
C ASN A 40 7.07 -10.78 -5.59
N ASN A 41 6.26 -9.72 -5.70
CA ASN A 41 5.42 -9.52 -6.88
C ASN A 41 6.26 -9.44 -8.17
N ILE A 42 7.32 -8.62 -8.17
CA ILE A 42 8.27 -8.55 -9.29
C ILE A 42 8.88 -9.92 -9.59
N LEU A 43 9.30 -10.67 -8.57
CA LEU A 43 9.85 -12.01 -8.75
C LEU A 43 8.87 -12.97 -9.46
N GLN A 44 7.59 -12.95 -9.07
CA GLN A 44 6.58 -13.79 -9.71
C GLN A 44 6.34 -13.36 -11.17
N VAL A 45 6.22 -12.06 -11.43
CA VAL A 45 6.07 -11.50 -12.78
C VAL A 45 7.25 -11.89 -13.66
N THR A 46 8.49 -11.75 -13.18
CA THR A 46 9.70 -12.14 -13.92
C THR A 46 9.72 -13.63 -14.25
N ARG A 47 9.33 -14.50 -13.32
CA ARG A 47 9.23 -15.95 -13.56
C ARG A 47 8.19 -16.27 -14.62
N GLN A 48 7.02 -15.63 -14.56
CA GLN A 48 5.97 -15.78 -15.57
C GLN A 48 6.46 -15.32 -16.94
N LEU A 49 7.00 -14.11 -17.06
CA LEU A 49 7.50 -13.57 -18.32
C LEU A 49 8.64 -14.41 -18.90
N ASN A 50 9.56 -14.90 -18.08
CA ASN A 50 10.61 -15.84 -18.54
C ASN A 50 10.01 -17.12 -19.11
N ALA A 51 8.98 -17.68 -18.44
CA ALA A 51 8.30 -18.89 -18.92
C ALA A 51 7.53 -18.65 -20.22
N PHE A 52 6.73 -17.57 -20.28
CA PHE A 52 5.91 -17.22 -21.45
C PHE A 52 6.74 -16.87 -22.68
N SER A 53 7.82 -16.11 -22.50
CA SER A 53 8.73 -15.77 -23.60
C SER A 53 9.63 -16.96 -24.00
N ASN A 54 9.65 -18.06 -23.23
CA ASN A 54 10.51 -19.21 -23.47
C ASN A 54 12.00 -18.80 -23.64
N ILE A 55 12.49 -17.91 -22.77
CA ILE A 55 13.91 -17.51 -22.72
C ILE A 55 14.65 -18.32 -21.65
N THR A 56 15.93 -18.59 -21.90
CA THR A 56 16.78 -19.39 -21.03
C THR A 56 17.61 -18.53 -20.07
N LEU A 57 16.97 -17.57 -19.37
CA LEU A 57 17.63 -16.64 -18.44
C LEU A 57 17.35 -16.99 -16.96
N ARG A 58 17.16 -18.27 -16.64
CA ARG A 58 16.83 -18.72 -15.28
C ARG A 58 17.84 -18.27 -14.23
N THR A 59 19.13 -18.29 -14.56
CA THR A 59 20.21 -17.87 -13.65
C THR A 59 20.16 -16.38 -13.31
N ALA A 60 19.67 -15.54 -14.23
CA ALA A 60 19.48 -14.11 -13.98
C ALA A 60 18.31 -13.80 -13.02
N ILE A 61 17.45 -14.79 -12.73
CA ILE A 61 16.37 -14.68 -11.74
C ILE A 61 16.86 -15.03 -10.32
N PHE A 62 18.01 -15.72 -10.20
CA PHE A 62 18.52 -16.18 -8.91
C PHE A 62 18.83 -15.05 -7.92
N PRO A 63 19.43 -13.91 -8.32
CA PRO A 63 19.69 -12.83 -7.36
C PRO A 63 18.45 -12.38 -6.59
N LEU A 64 17.31 -12.16 -7.28
CA LEU A 64 16.06 -11.80 -6.60
C LEU A 64 15.47 -12.97 -5.82
N SER A 65 15.58 -14.20 -6.33
CA SER A 65 15.08 -15.40 -5.61
C SER A 65 15.82 -15.63 -4.30
N GLU A 66 17.15 -15.48 -4.29
CA GLU A 66 18.01 -15.61 -3.11
C GLU A 66 17.76 -14.47 -2.12
N ALA A 67 17.70 -13.21 -2.60
CA ALA A 67 17.37 -12.06 -1.77
C ALA A 67 16.00 -12.22 -1.11
N MET A 68 14.99 -12.69 -1.85
CA MET A 68 13.66 -12.98 -1.31
C MET A 68 13.69 -14.11 -0.28
N GLY A 69 14.48 -15.16 -0.50
CA GLY A 69 14.68 -16.24 0.46
C GLY A 69 15.31 -15.75 1.77
N ILE A 70 16.34 -14.92 1.69
CA ILE A 70 16.98 -14.28 2.85
C ILE A 70 16.00 -13.35 3.56
N ALA A 71 15.18 -12.59 2.82
CA ALA A 71 14.19 -11.69 3.40
C ALA A 71 13.12 -12.43 4.23
N GLN A 72 12.90 -13.73 4.01
CA GLN A 72 12.00 -14.55 4.86
C GLN A 72 12.65 -15.01 6.17
N HIS A 73 13.92 -14.71 6.42
CA HIS A 73 14.55 -14.96 7.71
C HIS A 73 13.73 -14.31 8.84
N HIS A 74 13.64 -14.98 9.99
CA HIS A 74 12.83 -14.54 11.12
C HIS A 74 13.37 -13.27 11.80
N ASP A 75 14.56 -12.78 11.42
CA ASP A 75 15.06 -11.44 11.75
C ASP A 75 15.10 -10.47 10.56
N ALA A 76 14.59 -10.84 9.39
CA ALA A 76 14.55 -9.96 8.23
C ALA A 76 13.15 -9.32 8.11
N VAL A 77 12.18 -10.03 7.54
CA VAL A 77 10.81 -9.49 7.38
C VAL A 77 10.14 -9.15 8.72
N SER A 78 10.58 -9.73 9.84
CA SER A 78 10.13 -9.37 11.19
C SER A 78 10.58 -7.97 11.62
N GLY A 79 11.68 -7.45 11.08
CA GLY A 79 12.22 -6.14 11.41
C GLY A 79 12.99 -6.09 12.74
N THR A 80 13.55 -7.21 13.19
CA THR A 80 14.23 -7.37 14.49
C THR A 80 15.76 -7.35 14.43
N GLU A 81 16.32 -7.15 13.26
CA GLU A 81 17.74 -6.96 12.97
C GLU A 81 18.26 -5.55 13.31
N LYS A 82 19.60 -5.43 13.38
CA LYS A 82 20.29 -4.13 13.49
C LYS A 82 20.11 -3.33 12.20
N GLN A 83 20.17 -2.00 12.31
CA GLN A 83 19.92 -1.09 11.17
C GLN A 83 20.80 -1.37 9.94
N HIS A 84 22.10 -1.64 10.10
CA HIS A 84 22.97 -1.93 8.95
C HIS A 84 22.61 -3.24 8.25
N VAL A 85 22.05 -4.22 8.98
CA VAL A 85 21.56 -5.48 8.40
C VAL A 85 20.25 -5.24 7.64
N ALA A 86 19.35 -4.40 8.18
CA ALA A 86 18.15 -3.97 7.47
C ALA A 86 18.49 -3.29 6.13
N ASN A 87 19.54 -2.45 6.14
CA ASN A 87 20.05 -1.80 4.94
C ASN A 87 20.62 -2.80 3.93
N ASP A 88 21.37 -3.82 4.39
CA ASP A 88 21.86 -4.92 3.55
C ASP A 88 20.71 -5.73 2.92
N TYR A 89 19.66 -6.05 3.68
CA TYR A 89 18.47 -6.71 3.14
C TYR A 89 17.78 -5.88 2.05
N ALA A 90 17.57 -4.58 2.29
CA ALA A 90 17.01 -3.68 1.29
C ALA A 90 17.90 -3.57 0.04
N GLN A 91 19.22 -3.50 0.21
CA GLN A 91 20.18 -3.45 -0.89
C GLN A 91 20.12 -4.71 -1.75
N ARG A 92 20.06 -5.89 -1.13
CA ARG A 92 19.94 -7.18 -1.85
C ARG A 92 18.66 -7.27 -2.66
N LEU A 93 17.53 -6.85 -2.08
CA LEU A 93 16.25 -6.82 -2.79
C LEU A 93 16.33 -5.88 -4.01
N SER A 94 16.90 -4.69 -3.84
CA SER A 94 17.09 -3.72 -4.93
C SER A 94 17.95 -4.28 -6.08
N GLN A 95 19.12 -4.85 -5.77
CA GLN A 95 19.99 -5.49 -6.76
C GLN A 95 19.32 -6.70 -7.44
N GLY A 96 18.51 -7.44 -6.68
CA GLY A 96 17.67 -8.50 -7.22
C GLY A 96 16.65 -7.98 -8.24
N ILE A 97 15.96 -6.89 -7.93
CA ILE A 97 15.01 -6.24 -8.85
C ILE A 97 15.71 -5.78 -10.13
N ASP A 98 16.91 -5.22 -10.05
CA ASP A 98 17.69 -4.83 -11.24
C ASP A 98 17.99 -6.04 -12.14
N SER A 99 18.38 -7.16 -11.53
CA SER A 99 18.60 -8.43 -12.25
C SER A 99 17.30 -8.95 -12.88
N ALA A 100 16.17 -8.80 -12.19
CA ALA A 100 14.86 -9.19 -12.68
C ALA A 100 14.37 -8.29 -13.83
N LEU A 101 14.69 -6.99 -13.80
CA LEU A 101 14.36 -6.04 -14.87
C LEU A 101 15.08 -6.37 -16.17
N TYR A 102 16.32 -6.87 -16.10
CA TYR A 102 17.02 -7.40 -17.26
C TYR A 102 16.21 -8.54 -17.92
N VAL A 103 15.78 -9.53 -17.14
CA VAL A 103 14.97 -10.66 -17.64
C VAL A 103 13.63 -10.19 -18.21
N ILE A 104 12.96 -9.24 -17.55
CA ILE A 104 11.71 -8.62 -18.03
C ILE A 104 11.92 -7.98 -19.42
N ASN A 105 13.00 -7.22 -19.59
CA ASN A 105 13.32 -6.58 -20.86
C ASN A 105 13.58 -7.60 -21.98
N GLU A 106 14.35 -8.66 -21.70
CA GLU A 106 14.61 -9.72 -22.68
C GLU A 106 13.32 -10.50 -23.05
N ALA A 107 12.44 -10.71 -22.07
CA ALA A 107 11.13 -11.31 -22.31
C ALA A 107 10.27 -10.43 -23.24
N TYR A 108 10.16 -9.13 -22.95
CA TYR A 108 9.40 -8.21 -23.81
C TYR A 108 10.01 -8.06 -25.19
N LYS A 109 11.34 -8.00 -25.33
CA LYS A 109 12.00 -8.02 -26.64
C LYS A 109 11.53 -9.21 -27.45
N LYS A 110 11.52 -10.41 -26.87
CA LYS A 110 11.07 -11.61 -27.58
C LYS A 110 9.56 -11.63 -27.87
N LEU A 111 8.73 -11.19 -26.92
CA LEU A 111 7.26 -11.19 -27.07
C LEU A 111 6.73 -10.12 -28.03
N LEU A 112 7.41 -8.97 -28.13
CA LEU A 112 6.98 -7.82 -28.93
C LEU A 112 7.71 -7.68 -30.27
N SER A 113 8.77 -8.45 -30.50
CA SER A 113 9.45 -8.46 -31.81
C SER A 113 8.49 -8.97 -32.88
N LYS A 114 8.26 -8.15 -33.91
CA LYS A 114 7.52 -8.56 -35.11
C LYS A 114 8.51 -8.97 -36.20
N GLU A 115 8.24 -10.08 -36.87
CA GLU A 115 8.99 -10.46 -38.07
C GLU A 115 8.91 -9.32 -39.11
N ASN A 116 10.05 -8.92 -39.66
CA ASN A 116 10.20 -7.86 -40.67
C ASN A 116 10.01 -6.40 -40.21
N GLN A 117 10.05 -6.10 -38.90
CA GLN A 117 10.17 -4.72 -38.42
C GLN A 117 11.57 -4.41 -37.90
N SER A 118 12.14 -3.29 -38.35
CA SER A 118 13.47 -2.80 -37.96
C SER A 118 13.48 -1.94 -36.69
N LEU A 119 12.30 -1.60 -36.14
CA LEU A 119 12.20 -0.76 -34.96
C LEU A 119 12.52 -1.56 -33.69
N PRO A 120 13.43 -1.07 -32.84
CA PRO A 120 13.76 -1.75 -31.59
C PRO A 120 12.56 -1.73 -30.64
N VAL A 121 12.33 -2.85 -29.94
CA VAL A 121 11.35 -2.91 -28.84
C VAL A 121 11.80 -1.94 -27.74
N PRO A 122 10.93 -1.02 -27.26
CA PRO A 122 11.29 -0.06 -26.24
C PRO A 122 11.76 -0.74 -24.95
N THR A 123 12.86 -0.22 -24.37
CA THR A 123 13.34 -0.64 -23.05
C THR A 123 12.31 -0.29 -21.99
N GLN A 124 12.00 -1.26 -21.15
CA GLN A 124 11.09 -1.12 -20.02
C GLN A 124 11.85 -0.62 -18.78
N TYR A 125 11.24 0.33 -18.07
CA TYR A 125 11.69 0.84 -16.77
C TYR A 125 10.60 0.64 -15.73
N LEU A 126 10.98 0.43 -14.47
CA LEU A 126 10.03 0.30 -13.37
C LEU A 126 9.90 1.61 -12.59
N CYS A 127 8.67 2.09 -12.42
CA CYS A 127 8.35 3.21 -11.52
C CYS A 127 8.28 2.73 -10.05
N GLN A 128 9.42 2.37 -9.45
CA GLN A 128 9.45 1.80 -8.09
C GLN A 128 9.00 2.79 -7.00
N LEU A 129 9.04 4.10 -7.28
CA LEU A 129 8.67 5.18 -6.35
C LEU A 129 7.25 5.75 -6.62
N SER A 130 6.40 4.98 -7.32
CA SER A 130 5.00 5.37 -7.59
C SER A 130 4.17 5.59 -6.32
N ASN A 131 4.55 4.99 -5.19
CA ASN A 131 3.90 5.20 -3.89
C ASN A 131 4.09 6.61 -3.31
N ILE A 132 5.13 7.34 -3.75
CA ILE A 132 5.34 8.75 -3.41
C ILE A 132 5.03 9.66 -4.62
N SER A 133 4.23 9.15 -5.56
CA SER A 133 3.88 9.81 -6.83
C SER A 133 5.13 10.30 -7.57
N GLU A 134 6.14 9.44 -7.71
CA GLU A 134 7.38 9.68 -8.44
C GLU A 134 7.62 8.58 -9.49
N CYS A 135 7.91 8.99 -10.73
CA CYS A 135 8.41 8.09 -11.77
C CYS A 135 9.32 8.83 -12.74
N LEU A 136 10.61 8.92 -12.39
CA LEU A 136 11.62 9.66 -13.15
C LEU A 136 11.69 9.29 -14.66
N PRO A 137 11.55 8.02 -15.09
CA PRO A 137 11.60 7.68 -16.52
C PRO A 137 10.61 8.41 -17.43
N ILE A 138 9.46 8.85 -16.91
CA ILE A 138 8.40 9.52 -17.70
C ILE A 138 8.32 11.03 -17.44
N GLU A 139 9.01 11.53 -16.42
CA GLU A 139 8.95 12.95 -16.07
C GLU A 139 9.61 13.82 -17.15
N GLY A 140 8.85 14.79 -17.65
CA GLY A 140 9.32 15.73 -18.68
C GLY A 140 9.15 15.24 -20.12
N GLN A 141 8.85 13.95 -20.33
CA GLN A 141 8.66 13.38 -21.67
C GLN A 141 7.37 13.89 -22.33
N ASP A 142 7.41 14.24 -23.61
CA ASP A 142 6.20 14.62 -24.37
C ASP A 142 5.39 13.40 -24.80
N SER A 143 6.01 12.24 -24.90
CA SER A 143 5.31 10.98 -25.13
C SER A 143 6.00 9.84 -24.41
N PHE A 144 5.22 8.85 -23.98
CA PHE A 144 5.73 7.62 -23.40
C PHE A 144 4.72 6.49 -23.58
N THR A 145 5.14 5.26 -23.27
CA THR A 145 4.25 4.09 -23.24
C THR A 145 4.22 3.50 -21.85
N LEU A 146 3.06 2.96 -21.46
CA LEU A 146 2.88 2.23 -20.22
C LEU A 146 2.40 0.82 -20.53
N THR A 147 3.23 -0.17 -20.25
CA THR A 147 2.86 -1.59 -20.36
C THR A 147 2.47 -2.12 -18.99
N ILE A 148 1.27 -2.70 -18.89
CA ILE A 148 0.73 -3.19 -17.62
C ILE A 148 0.51 -4.69 -17.72
N TRP A 149 1.22 -5.45 -16.91
CA TRP A 149 1.11 -6.92 -16.83
C TRP A 149 0.16 -7.33 -15.70
N ASN A 150 -0.75 -8.24 -16.00
CA ASN A 150 -1.61 -8.89 -15.01
C ASN A 150 -1.09 -10.31 -14.73
N PRO A 151 -0.52 -10.56 -13.53
CA PRO A 151 0.01 -11.87 -13.17
C PRO A 151 -1.05 -12.89 -12.74
N THR A 152 -2.34 -12.53 -12.76
CA THR A 152 -3.43 -13.39 -12.30
C THR A 152 -4.07 -14.16 -13.47
N ILE A 153 -4.74 -15.26 -13.15
CA ILE A 153 -5.43 -16.13 -14.12
C ILE A 153 -6.78 -15.60 -14.60
N GLN A 154 -7.21 -14.44 -14.10
CA GLN A 154 -8.46 -13.79 -14.48
C GLN A 154 -8.18 -12.42 -15.08
N SER A 155 -9.03 -11.98 -15.99
CA SER A 155 -9.00 -10.59 -16.45
C SER A 155 -9.31 -9.68 -15.26
N ILE A 156 -8.49 -8.65 -15.05
CA ILE A 156 -8.70 -7.67 -13.98
C ILE A 156 -9.11 -6.34 -14.58
N GLU A 157 -10.16 -5.75 -14.04
CA GLU A 157 -10.44 -4.34 -14.22
C GLU A 157 -9.78 -3.58 -13.07
N ASN A 158 -9.01 -2.55 -13.39
CA ASN A 158 -8.32 -1.75 -12.39
C ASN A 158 -8.20 -0.29 -12.82
N ILE A 159 -7.92 0.57 -11.85
CA ILE A 159 -7.63 1.97 -12.08
C ILE A 159 -6.14 2.19 -11.91
N ILE A 160 -5.54 2.73 -12.96
CA ILE A 160 -4.11 2.91 -13.06
C ILE A 160 -3.78 4.35 -12.73
N ARG A 161 -2.84 4.55 -11.81
CA ARG A 161 -2.42 5.86 -11.29
C ARG A 161 -0.98 6.14 -11.72
N VAL A 162 -0.76 7.21 -12.47
CA VAL A 162 0.53 7.56 -13.06
C VAL A 162 0.90 8.99 -12.65
N PRO A 163 2.04 9.22 -11.97
CA PRO A 163 2.49 10.58 -11.67
C PRO A 163 2.99 11.27 -12.94
N VAL A 164 2.45 12.45 -13.25
CA VAL A 164 2.74 13.17 -14.50
C VAL A 164 3.03 14.66 -14.25
N THR A 165 3.88 15.24 -15.11
CA THR A 165 4.24 16.66 -15.09
C THR A 165 3.35 17.51 -16.00
N LYS A 166 2.77 16.89 -17.03
CA LYS A 166 1.92 17.50 -18.05
C LYS A 166 0.58 16.77 -18.10
N LYS A 167 -0.38 17.32 -18.85
CA LYS A 167 -1.59 16.59 -19.23
C LYS A 167 -1.31 15.77 -20.48
N TYR A 168 -1.84 14.54 -20.53
CA TYR A 168 -1.65 13.61 -21.64
C TYR A 168 -2.99 13.13 -22.19
N THR A 169 -3.05 12.92 -23.49
CA THR A 169 -4.06 12.08 -24.12
C THR A 169 -3.58 10.63 -24.06
N ILE A 170 -4.49 9.70 -23.76
CA ILE A 170 -4.17 8.27 -23.65
C ILE A 170 -4.84 7.52 -24.79
N GLN A 171 -4.09 6.71 -25.51
CA GLN A 171 -4.63 5.74 -26.45
C GLN A 171 -4.49 4.31 -25.91
N SER A 172 -5.54 3.52 -26.10
CA SER A 172 -5.57 2.09 -25.81
C SER A 172 -4.71 1.30 -26.82
N PRO A 173 -4.47 0.00 -26.57
CA PRO A 173 -3.85 -0.88 -27.56
C PRO A 173 -4.61 -0.97 -28.90
N THR A 174 -5.91 -0.64 -28.91
CA THR A 174 -6.77 -0.64 -30.11
C THR A 174 -6.79 0.71 -30.83
N GLY A 175 -6.10 1.73 -30.31
CA GLY A 175 -6.07 3.08 -30.86
C GLY A 175 -7.20 4.00 -30.38
N GLU A 176 -8.06 3.53 -29.48
CA GLU A 176 -9.17 4.32 -28.94
C GLU A 176 -8.67 5.27 -27.85
N THR A 177 -9.20 6.49 -27.82
CA THR A 177 -8.88 7.45 -26.75
C THR A 177 -9.57 7.06 -25.44
N ILE A 178 -8.81 6.99 -24.36
CA ILE A 178 -9.30 6.65 -23.02
C ILE A 178 -9.52 7.94 -22.22
N ALA A 179 -10.68 8.03 -21.56
CA ALA A 179 -10.95 9.11 -20.61
C ALA A 179 -10.06 8.98 -19.37
N ALA A 180 -9.46 10.10 -18.95
CA ALA A 180 -8.55 10.14 -17.81
C ALA A 180 -8.86 11.33 -16.90
N ALA A 181 -8.76 11.11 -15.60
CA ALA A 181 -8.81 12.15 -14.59
C ALA A 181 -7.40 12.61 -14.22
N PHE A 182 -7.26 13.90 -13.91
CA PHE A 182 -6.01 14.49 -13.42
C PHE A 182 -6.26 15.08 -12.03
N ILE A 183 -5.74 14.43 -10.99
CA ILE A 183 -5.85 14.95 -9.63
C ILE A 183 -4.52 15.61 -9.22
N PRO A 184 -4.53 16.83 -8.68
CA PRO A 184 -3.34 17.40 -8.07
C PRO A 184 -2.76 16.49 -6.97
N ILE A 185 -1.45 16.21 -7.04
CA ILE A 185 -0.75 15.49 -5.97
C ILE A 185 -0.86 16.31 -4.69
N SER A 186 -1.25 15.68 -3.59
CA SER A 186 -1.46 16.36 -2.32
C SER A 186 -0.14 16.86 -1.73
N LEU A 187 -0.22 17.98 -0.99
CA LEU A 187 0.95 18.61 -0.40
C LEU A 187 1.74 17.67 0.52
N PRO A 188 1.12 16.81 1.38
CA PRO A 188 1.87 15.84 2.17
C PRO A 188 2.72 14.89 1.32
N ILE A 189 2.24 14.43 0.16
CA ILE A 189 3.02 13.58 -0.76
C ILE A 189 4.19 14.38 -1.36
N LYS A 190 3.94 15.61 -1.82
CA LYS A 190 4.99 16.48 -2.39
C LYS A 190 6.12 16.75 -1.39
N ASN A 191 5.80 16.78 -0.09
CA ASN A 191 6.73 17.07 0.98
C ASN A 191 7.39 15.82 1.60
N ILE A 192 7.15 14.61 1.08
CA ILE A 192 7.81 13.40 1.58
C ILE A 192 9.34 13.56 1.48
N PRO A 193 10.09 13.41 2.59
CA PRO A 193 11.54 13.50 2.55
C PRO A 193 12.16 12.51 1.55
N GLY A 194 13.07 13.01 0.71
CA GLY A 194 13.73 12.21 -0.33
C GLY A 194 12.99 12.13 -1.66
N ARG A 195 11.75 12.63 -1.76
CA ARG A 195 11.06 12.79 -3.05
C ARG A 195 11.76 13.88 -3.88
N THR A 196 12.10 13.57 -5.12
CA THR A 196 12.77 14.51 -6.04
C THR A 196 11.97 14.82 -7.32
N SER A 197 10.80 14.18 -7.44
CA SER A 197 9.89 14.32 -8.58
C SER A 197 9.32 15.72 -8.80
N SER A 198 9.27 16.10 -10.07
CA SER A 198 8.60 17.29 -10.60
C SER A 198 7.12 17.07 -10.92
N ALA A 199 6.60 15.84 -10.80
CA ALA A 199 5.21 15.51 -11.08
C ALA A 199 4.26 16.37 -10.23
N GLN A 200 3.20 16.87 -10.88
CA GLN A 200 2.21 17.76 -10.27
C GLN A 200 0.84 17.11 -10.12
N TYR A 201 0.56 16.11 -10.96
CA TYR A 201 -0.73 15.43 -11.02
C TYR A 201 -0.55 13.93 -10.95
N GLU A 202 -1.52 13.25 -10.35
CA GLU A 202 -1.78 11.85 -10.62
C GLU A 202 -2.78 11.79 -11.77
N LEU A 203 -2.37 11.19 -12.89
CA LEU A 203 -3.26 10.81 -13.98
C LEU A 203 -3.86 9.46 -13.63
N LEU A 204 -5.19 9.36 -13.72
CA LEU A 204 -5.93 8.13 -13.46
C LEU A 204 -6.73 7.73 -14.69
N PHE A 205 -6.74 6.44 -15.01
CA PHE A 205 -7.62 5.89 -16.02
C PHE A 205 -8.00 4.45 -15.65
N ARG A 206 -9.25 4.10 -15.94
CA ARG A 206 -9.74 2.73 -15.80
C ARG A 206 -9.33 1.91 -17.01
N THR A 207 -8.94 0.65 -16.78
CA THR A 207 -8.74 -0.29 -17.86
C THR A 207 -8.92 -1.75 -17.44
N GLN A 208 -9.22 -2.60 -18.42
CA GLN A 208 -9.23 -4.04 -18.28
C GLN A 208 -7.92 -4.64 -18.81
N ILE A 209 -7.33 -5.56 -18.05
CA ILE A 209 -6.05 -6.20 -18.39
C ILE A 209 -6.29 -7.71 -18.46
N PRO A 210 -5.94 -8.37 -19.58
CA PRO A 210 -6.23 -9.80 -19.77
C PRO A 210 -5.51 -10.68 -18.74
N ALA A 211 -6.06 -11.87 -18.49
CA ALA A 211 -5.44 -12.88 -17.64
C ALA A 211 -4.05 -13.27 -18.15
N LEU A 212 -3.05 -13.34 -17.26
CA LEU A 212 -1.66 -13.71 -17.58
C LEU A 212 -1.12 -13.00 -18.82
N GLY A 213 -1.45 -11.72 -18.95
CA GLY A 213 -1.17 -10.94 -20.16
C GLY A 213 -0.95 -9.47 -19.85
N PHE A 214 -0.77 -8.68 -20.90
CA PHE A 214 -0.51 -7.24 -20.77
C PHE A 214 -1.25 -6.43 -21.83
N ASN A 215 -1.42 -5.15 -21.52
CA ASN A 215 -1.82 -4.11 -22.47
C ASN A 215 -0.79 -2.98 -22.44
N THR A 216 -0.55 -2.35 -23.59
CA THR A 216 0.32 -1.18 -23.72
C THR A 216 -0.50 0.04 -24.11
N TYR A 217 -0.39 1.10 -23.32
CA TYR A 217 -1.08 2.37 -23.53
C TYR A 217 -0.08 3.43 -23.99
N TYR A 218 -0.54 4.35 -24.82
CA TYR A 218 0.28 5.39 -25.44
C TYR A 218 -0.14 6.74 -24.90
N PHE A 219 0.83 7.51 -24.39
CA PHE A 219 0.62 8.81 -23.79
C PHE A 219 1.26 9.87 -24.69
N GLU A 220 0.51 10.92 -25.00
CA GLU A 220 0.99 12.05 -25.78
C GLU A 220 0.57 13.35 -25.09
N ALA A 221 1.51 14.25 -24.85
CA ALA A 221 1.28 15.51 -24.16
C ALA A 221 0.30 16.37 -24.96
N LYS A 222 -0.70 16.95 -24.28
CA LYS A 222 -1.61 17.91 -24.91
C LYS A 222 -0.87 19.22 -25.18
N ALA A 223 -0.88 19.69 -26.43
CA ALA A 223 -0.45 21.05 -26.77
C ALA A 223 -1.43 22.06 -26.14
N ASP A 224 -0.92 23.01 -25.34
CA ASP A 224 -1.69 24.09 -24.70
C ASP A 224 -2.99 23.67 -24.03
N ALA A 225 -2.90 22.82 -23.00
CA ALA A 225 -4.01 22.72 -22.06
C ALA A 225 -4.04 23.99 -21.19
N THR A 226 -4.79 25.00 -21.60
CA THR A 226 -5.16 26.12 -20.72
C THR A 226 -5.79 25.56 -19.44
N ILE A 227 -5.55 26.26 -18.34
CA ILE A 227 -6.06 25.94 -16.99
C ILE A 227 -7.61 25.78 -16.98
N GLU A 228 -8.30 26.26 -18.01
CA GLU A 228 -9.75 26.21 -18.19
C GLU A 228 -10.34 24.81 -18.50
N GLU A 229 -9.55 23.81 -18.93
CA GLU A 229 -10.02 22.41 -19.02
C GLU A 229 -10.13 21.72 -17.64
N ILE A 230 -9.94 22.42 -16.51
CA ILE A 230 -10.20 21.91 -15.13
C ILE A 230 -11.71 21.96 -14.82
N SER A 231 -12.56 21.82 -15.84
CA SER A 231 -14.01 22.06 -15.75
C SER A 231 -14.81 20.86 -15.21
N THR A 232 -14.35 20.22 -14.12
CA THR A 232 -15.22 19.45 -13.18
C THR A 232 -14.58 19.21 -11.81
N ILE A 233 -13.39 19.74 -11.50
CA ILE A 233 -12.80 19.54 -10.17
C ILE A 233 -13.48 20.45 -9.15
N ARG A 234 -14.42 19.88 -8.40
CA ARG A 234 -14.97 20.54 -7.21
C ARG A 234 -14.06 20.23 -6.02
N VAL A 235 -13.78 21.25 -5.22
CA VAL A 235 -13.04 21.12 -3.96
C VAL A 235 -13.86 21.73 -2.83
N THR A 236 -13.96 21.03 -1.71
CA THR A 236 -14.49 21.56 -0.45
C THR A 236 -13.40 21.47 0.61
N GLN A 237 -13.32 22.47 1.50
CA GLN A 237 -12.30 22.55 2.55
C GLN A 237 -12.96 22.83 3.90
N ASN A 238 -12.66 22.00 4.90
CA ASN A 238 -13.18 22.11 6.27
C ASN A 238 -14.72 22.23 6.32
N GLU A 239 -15.37 21.47 5.45
CA GLU A 239 -16.83 21.37 5.35
C GLU A 239 -17.20 19.88 5.34
N ALA A 240 -18.37 19.57 5.88
CA ALA A 240 -18.94 18.23 5.76
C ALA A 240 -19.04 17.84 4.28
N CYS A 241 -18.64 16.62 3.96
CA CYS A 241 -18.45 16.20 2.58
C CYS A 241 -18.91 14.75 2.40
N VAL A 242 -19.33 14.40 1.19
CA VAL A 242 -19.87 13.06 0.88
C VAL A 242 -19.18 12.56 -0.36
N LEU A 243 -18.40 11.48 -0.24
CA LEU A 243 -17.88 10.78 -1.41
C LEU A 243 -18.90 9.70 -1.81
N GLN A 244 -19.31 9.66 -3.07
CA GLN A 244 -20.30 8.70 -3.55
C GLN A 244 -20.03 8.21 -4.97
N ASN A 245 -20.06 6.88 -5.16
CA ASN A 245 -20.12 6.21 -6.47
C ASN A 245 -21.37 5.32 -6.53
N GLU A 246 -21.50 4.47 -7.54
CA GLU A 246 -22.62 3.55 -7.79
C GLU A 246 -22.90 2.62 -6.61
N HIS A 247 -21.85 2.15 -5.94
CA HIS A 247 -21.90 1.06 -4.97
C HIS A 247 -21.66 1.49 -3.52
N LEU A 248 -21.02 2.63 -3.30
CA LEU A 248 -20.52 3.10 -2.01
C LEU A 248 -20.86 4.57 -1.78
N ARG A 249 -21.12 4.91 -0.52
CA ARG A 249 -21.29 6.30 -0.05
C ARG A 249 -20.60 6.48 1.29
N LEU A 250 -19.71 7.45 1.38
CA LEU A 250 -18.93 7.78 2.57
C LEU A 250 -19.30 9.18 3.02
N GLU A 251 -19.60 9.34 4.31
CA GLU A 251 -19.95 10.65 4.88
C GLU A 251 -18.88 11.12 5.86
N PHE A 252 -18.43 12.35 5.66
CA PHE A 252 -17.46 13.03 6.52
C PHE A 252 -18.08 14.26 7.18
N ASP A 253 -17.73 14.51 8.44
CA ASP A 253 -18.03 15.79 9.08
C ASP A 253 -17.01 16.88 8.70
N ASP A 254 -17.28 18.10 9.15
CA ASP A 254 -16.42 19.28 8.97
C ASP A 254 -15.08 19.19 9.74
N ARG A 255 -14.94 18.21 10.63
CA ARG A 255 -13.73 17.91 11.42
C ARG A 255 -12.91 16.77 10.82
N GLY A 256 -13.30 16.23 9.67
CA GLY A 256 -12.60 15.15 8.99
C GLY A 256 -12.76 13.77 9.65
N ASN A 257 -13.82 13.55 10.43
CA ASN A 257 -14.20 12.21 10.88
C ASN A 257 -15.03 11.52 9.79
N LEU A 258 -14.70 10.26 9.48
CA LEU A 258 -15.57 9.40 8.70
C LEU A 258 -16.71 8.92 9.60
N ASN A 259 -17.93 9.39 9.34
CA ASN A 259 -19.12 9.08 10.15
C ASN A 259 -19.77 7.76 9.72
N SER A 260 -19.78 7.44 8.43
CA SER A 260 -20.44 6.24 7.93
C SER A 260 -19.87 5.78 6.58
N ILE A 261 -19.93 4.46 6.36
CA ILE A 261 -19.82 3.85 5.03
C ILE A 261 -21.13 3.15 4.72
N THR A 262 -21.75 3.47 3.59
CA THR A 262 -22.96 2.81 3.09
C THR A 262 -22.63 1.97 1.87
N ASN A 263 -22.94 0.68 1.95
CA ASN A 263 -23.07 -0.19 0.78
C ASN A 263 -24.43 0.09 0.12
N ARG A 264 -24.41 0.76 -1.03
CA ARG A 264 -25.60 1.18 -1.77
C ARG A 264 -26.30 0.02 -2.48
N ASP A 265 -25.55 -1.01 -2.88
CA ASP A 265 -26.10 -2.20 -3.54
C ASP A 265 -27.06 -2.97 -2.60
N LYS A 266 -26.72 -3.01 -1.31
CA LYS A 266 -27.48 -3.74 -0.27
C LYS A 266 -28.27 -2.81 0.66
N ASN A 267 -28.12 -1.50 0.51
CA ASN A 267 -28.68 -0.49 1.40
C ASN A 267 -28.32 -0.73 2.89
N ILE A 268 -27.05 -1.04 3.16
CA ILE A 268 -26.50 -1.26 4.50
C ILE A 268 -25.56 -0.11 4.84
N THR A 269 -25.82 0.58 5.95
CA THR A 269 -24.94 1.63 6.48
C THR A 269 -24.24 1.14 7.73
N LEU A 270 -22.90 1.23 7.73
CA LEU A 270 -22.06 1.00 8.89
C LEU A 270 -21.65 2.36 9.48
N PRO A 271 -22.17 2.74 10.66
CA PRO A 271 -21.75 3.96 11.33
C PRO A 271 -20.40 3.76 12.03
N PHE A 272 -19.63 4.84 12.13
CA PHE A 272 -18.40 4.91 12.90
C PHE A 272 -18.58 5.90 14.05
N SER A 273 -18.23 5.48 15.26
CA SER A 273 -18.12 6.39 16.41
C SER A 273 -16.74 7.05 16.45
N ALA A 274 -15.73 6.41 15.86
CA ALA A 274 -14.41 6.98 15.62
C ALA A 274 -13.72 6.27 14.45
N GLN A 275 -13.05 7.06 13.61
CA GLN A 275 -12.09 6.55 12.63
C GLN A 275 -10.90 7.49 12.57
N GLY A 276 -9.69 6.93 12.55
CA GLY A 276 -8.49 7.72 12.28
C GLY A 276 -7.20 7.19 12.89
N LEU A 277 -6.20 8.07 12.94
CA LEU A 277 -4.87 7.78 13.46
C LEU A 277 -4.78 8.03 14.97
N TYR A 278 -4.28 7.02 15.67
CA TYR A 278 -4.00 7.04 17.11
C TYR A 278 -2.58 6.53 17.36
N TRP A 279 -2.11 6.61 18.60
CA TRP A 279 -0.83 6.05 18.98
C TRP A 279 -0.81 5.56 20.42
N TYR A 280 -0.04 4.52 20.67
CA TYR A 280 0.31 4.09 22.02
C TYR A 280 1.65 4.68 22.42
N THR A 281 1.73 5.15 23.67
CA THR A 281 3.01 5.47 24.30
C THR A 281 3.77 4.18 24.58
N SER A 282 4.99 4.05 24.07
CA SER A 282 5.85 2.90 24.36
C SER A 282 6.30 2.90 25.83
N PHE A 283 6.23 1.76 26.50
CA PHE A 283 6.73 1.61 27.86
C PHE A 283 8.27 1.66 27.90
N GLN A 284 8.82 2.57 28.72
CA GLN A 284 10.26 2.80 28.87
C GLN A 284 10.82 2.01 30.06
N GLY A 285 11.05 0.73 29.82
CA GLY A 285 11.73 -0.15 30.76
C GLY A 285 13.26 -0.14 30.61
N ASN A 286 13.98 -0.55 31.65
CA ASN A 286 15.44 -0.73 31.60
C ASN A 286 15.87 -2.17 31.26
N ASN A 287 14.91 -3.08 31.07
CA ASN A 287 15.12 -4.49 30.77
C ASN A 287 15.96 -5.26 31.81
N SER A 288 16.08 -4.76 33.05
CA SER A 288 16.84 -5.45 34.10
C SER A 288 16.13 -6.69 34.62
N LEU A 289 14.80 -6.67 34.64
CA LEU A 289 13.91 -7.75 35.06
C LEU A 289 12.63 -7.76 34.18
N PRO A 290 11.86 -8.86 34.12
CA PRO A 290 10.63 -8.95 33.32
C PRO A 290 9.62 -7.82 33.56
N GLU A 291 9.45 -7.36 34.80
CA GLU A 291 8.60 -6.22 35.16
C GLU A 291 9.05 -4.90 34.51
N PHE A 292 10.32 -4.78 34.16
CA PHE A 292 10.92 -3.62 33.50
C PHE A 292 11.20 -3.86 32.01
N GLN A 293 10.52 -4.82 31.37
CA GLN A 293 10.57 -5.04 29.92
C GLN A 293 10.14 -3.78 29.15
N SER A 294 11.00 -3.21 28.31
CA SER A 294 10.63 -2.09 27.44
C SER A 294 9.83 -2.56 26.21
N SER A 295 9.07 -1.65 25.60
CA SER A 295 8.65 -1.83 24.20
C SER A 295 9.90 -1.82 23.30
N GLY A 296 9.81 -2.39 22.09
CA GLY A 296 10.93 -2.44 21.16
C GLY A 296 10.62 -3.22 19.89
N ALA A 297 11.65 -3.61 19.13
CA ALA A 297 11.46 -4.27 17.84
C ALA A 297 10.62 -5.57 17.94
N TYR A 298 10.80 -6.33 19.02
CA TYR A 298 10.04 -7.56 19.30
C TYR A 298 8.74 -7.31 20.07
N PHE A 299 8.84 -6.54 21.15
CA PHE A 299 7.81 -6.43 22.17
C PHE A 299 6.94 -5.21 21.93
N PHE A 300 5.63 -5.40 21.93
CA PHE A 300 4.69 -4.29 22.07
C PHE A 300 4.25 -4.23 23.52
N ARG A 301 4.71 -3.21 24.25
CA ARG A 301 4.28 -2.94 25.63
C ARG A 301 3.87 -1.48 25.73
N PRO A 302 2.57 -1.16 25.58
CA PRO A 302 2.12 0.20 25.74
C PRO A 302 2.17 0.61 27.23
N LEU A 303 2.46 1.88 27.49
CA LEU A 303 2.48 2.46 28.84
C LEU A 303 1.09 2.48 29.47
N THR A 304 0.07 2.74 28.64
CA THR A 304 -1.35 2.77 29.02
C THR A 304 -2.16 1.87 28.10
N PRO A 305 -3.26 1.25 28.57
CA PRO A 305 -4.07 0.36 27.73
C PRO A 305 -4.82 1.10 26.62
N ASN A 306 -5.03 2.41 26.77
CA ASN A 306 -5.75 3.23 25.79
C ASN A 306 -4.77 4.03 24.93
N PRO A 307 -4.95 4.06 23.60
CA PRO A 307 -4.15 4.90 22.73
C PRO A 307 -4.68 6.35 22.74
N LEU A 308 -3.81 7.29 22.38
CA LEU A 308 -4.11 8.72 22.26
C LEU A 308 -4.37 9.08 20.79
N PRO A 309 -5.27 10.02 20.48
CA PRO A 309 -5.41 10.49 19.11
C PRO A 309 -4.10 11.18 18.66
N VAL A 310 -3.72 11.00 17.39
CA VAL A 310 -2.55 11.71 16.82
C VAL A 310 -2.77 13.22 16.83
N SER A 311 -4.00 13.67 16.65
CA SER A 311 -4.40 15.05 16.81
C SER A 311 -5.87 15.18 17.24
N ASN A 312 -6.15 16.20 18.05
CA ASN A 312 -7.51 16.57 18.47
C ASN A 312 -8.23 17.46 17.44
N SER A 313 -7.48 18.05 16.51
CA SER A 313 -7.99 18.85 15.40
C SER A 313 -7.47 18.29 14.08
N ARG A 314 -8.30 18.32 13.05
CA ARG A 314 -7.94 17.83 11.71
C ARG A 314 -8.54 18.78 10.69
N ASN A 315 -7.89 18.86 9.53
CA ASN A 315 -8.43 19.55 8.37
C ASN A 315 -8.83 18.51 7.34
N ILE A 316 -9.95 18.72 6.67
CA ILE A 316 -10.42 17.87 5.58
C ILE A 316 -10.48 18.68 4.28
N THR A 317 -9.99 18.08 3.20
CA THR A 317 -10.19 18.59 1.83
C THR A 317 -10.78 17.48 1.00
N CYS A 318 -11.96 17.69 0.44
CA CYS A 318 -12.58 16.73 -0.48
C CYS A 318 -12.44 17.22 -1.92
N THR A 319 -12.00 16.35 -2.80
CA THR A 319 -11.81 16.61 -4.23
C THR A 319 -12.70 15.66 -5.01
N TYR A 320 -13.49 16.20 -5.93
CA TYR A 320 -14.44 15.46 -6.74
C TYR A 320 -14.03 15.55 -8.21
N THR A 321 -13.98 14.40 -8.87
CA THR A 321 -13.81 14.27 -10.31
C THR A 321 -14.73 13.17 -10.83
N ASP A 322 -14.87 13.05 -12.15
CA ASP A 322 -15.78 12.06 -12.75
C ASP A 322 -15.32 10.60 -12.49
N GLN A 323 -14.02 10.34 -12.34
CA GLN A 323 -13.49 8.97 -12.15
C GLN A 323 -13.16 8.63 -10.71
N VAL A 324 -12.95 9.64 -9.86
CA VAL A 324 -12.41 9.47 -8.52
C VAL A 324 -12.80 10.62 -7.61
N GLN A 325 -13.16 10.28 -6.40
CA GLN A 325 -13.44 11.22 -5.33
C GLN A 325 -12.53 10.91 -4.14
N LYS A 326 -11.94 11.94 -3.55
CA LYS A 326 -10.92 11.81 -2.52
C LYS A 326 -11.24 12.71 -1.34
N ALA A 327 -11.05 12.21 -0.12
CA ALA A 327 -10.94 13.02 1.10
C ALA A 327 -9.50 12.94 1.61
N LEU A 328 -8.83 14.10 1.72
CA LEU A 328 -7.54 14.25 2.38
C LEU A 328 -7.78 14.78 3.79
N ILE A 329 -7.41 14.00 4.79
CA ILE A 329 -7.49 14.34 6.21
C ILE A 329 -6.08 14.58 6.73
N ILE A 330 -5.77 15.82 7.12
CA ILE A 330 -4.49 16.21 7.71
C ILE A 330 -4.66 16.29 9.21
N TYR A 331 -3.91 15.47 9.96
CA TYR A 331 -3.93 15.46 11.42
C TYR A 331 -2.95 16.49 11.97
N ASN A 332 -1.74 16.51 11.41
CA ASN A 332 -0.65 17.43 11.73
C ASN A 332 0.43 17.35 10.62
N GLU A 333 1.59 17.95 10.84
CA GLU A 333 2.71 18.04 9.90
C GLU A 333 3.35 16.69 9.51
N TRP A 334 3.18 15.63 10.30
CA TRP A 334 3.80 14.32 10.08
C TRP A 334 2.79 13.20 9.86
N ALA A 335 1.49 13.48 9.90
CA ALA A 335 0.44 12.46 9.77
C ALA A 335 -0.76 12.95 8.94
N CYS A 336 -1.07 12.21 7.88
CA CYS A 336 -2.29 12.40 7.09
C CYS A 336 -2.87 11.07 6.59
N GLN A 337 -4.12 11.13 6.16
CA GLN A 337 -4.83 10.02 5.54
C GLN A 337 -5.54 10.50 4.27
N GLU A 338 -5.45 9.72 3.19
CA GLU A 338 -6.20 9.92 1.96
C GLU A 338 -7.16 8.75 1.76
N ILE A 339 -8.46 9.07 1.70
CA ILE A 339 -9.51 8.10 1.46
C ILE A 339 -10.07 8.35 0.07
N ARG A 340 -10.02 7.33 -0.79
CA ARG A 340 -10.48 7.40 -2.17
C ARG A 340 -11.59 6.39 -2.42
N ILE A 341 -12.57 6.83 -3.20
CA ILE A 341 -13.44 5.93 -3.94
C ILE A 341 -13.30 6.25 -5.42
N TYR A 342 -13.49 5.24 -6.22
CA TYR A 342 -13.44 5.35 -7.66
C TYR A 342 -14.81 5.07 -8.25
N ASP A 343 -15.14 5.70 -9.37
CA ASP A 343 -16.29 5.32 -10.19
C ASP A 343 -16.33 3.79 -10.35
N GLY A 344 -17.49 3.14 -10.34
CA GLY A 344 -17.72 1.70 -10.50
C GLY A 344 -17.06 0.74 -9.47
N ALA A 345 -16.26 1.22 -8.52
CA ALA A 345 -15.56 0.36 -7.56
C ALA A 345 -16.43 0.02 -6.34
N ARG A 346 -16.36 -1.23 -5.87
CA ARG A 346 -17.01 -1.70 -4.63
C ARG A 346 -16.10 -1.64 -3.41
N ILE A 347 -14.93 -1.02 -3.54
CA ILE A 347 -13.93 -0.89 -2.49
C ILE A 347 -13.59 0.58 -2.25
N THR A 348 -13.20 0.88 -1.02
CA THR A 348 -12.60 2.15 -0.61
C THR A 348 -11.11 1.93 -0.41
N GLU A 349 -10.29 2.81 -0.98
CA GLU A 349 -8.85 2.83 -0.72
C GLU A 349 -8.57 3.82 0.42
N ILE A 350 -7.81 3.37 1.42
CA ILE A 350 -7.39 4.19 2.56
C ILE A 350 -5.87 4.16 2.61
N GLU A 351 -5.23 5.24 2.20
CA GLU A 351 -3.79 5.43 2.29
C GLU A 351 -3.47 6.35 3.48
N TRP A 352 -2.41 6.05 4.22
CA TRP A 352 -1.91 6.89 5.29
C TRP A 352 -0.44 7.22 5.07
N ILE A 353 -0.06 8.42 5.45
CA ILE A 353 1.33 8.90 5.43
C ILE A 353 1.65 9.30 6.86
N VAL A 354 2.65 8.64 7.44
CA VAL A 354 3.08 8.81 8.81
C VAL A 354 4.60 8.92 8.82
N GLY A 355 5.12 10.06 9.27
CA GLY A 355 6.54 10.28 9.45
C GLY A 355 6.98 11.71 9.14
N PRO A 356 8.12 12.15 9.70
CA PRO A 356 8.88 11.47 10.76
C PRO A 356 8.08 11.45 12.08
N ILE A 357 8.07 10.31 12.78
CA ILE A 357 7.39 10.20 14.08
C ILE A 357 8.21 11.00 15.10
N PRO A 358 7.65 12.03 15.75
CA PRO A 358 8.39 12.89 16.67
C PRO A 358 8.78 12.10 17.93
N ILE A 359 10.05 12.19 18.33
CA ILE A 359 10.62 11.50 19.49
C ILE A 359 11.56 12.40 20.32
N GLU A 360 11.61 13.69 20.00
CA GLU A 360 12.44 14.70 20.66
C GLU A 360 12.01 14.92 22.13
N ASP A 361 10.76 14.57 22.45
CA ASP A 361 10.22 14.50 23.80
C ASP A 361 10.68 13.27 24.61
N ASN A 362 11.51 12.41 24.01
CA ASN A 362 11.92 11.11 24.51
C ASN A 362 10.76 10.14 24.75
N ILE A 363 9.62 10.31 24.05
CA ILE A 363 8.46 9.42 24.15
C ILE A 363 8.33 8.60 22.87
N GLY A 364 8.53 7.29 22.99
CA GLY A 364 8.25 6.34 21.89
C GLY A 364 6.76 6.31 21.55
N LYS A 365 6.43 6.33 20.26
CA LYS A 365 5.06 6.39 19.75
C LYS A 365 4.81 5.27 18.75
N GLU A 366 3.77 4.48 18.98
CA GLU A 366 3.39 3.34 18.14
C GLU A 366 2.04 3.63 17.49
N ILE A 367 2.08 4.04 16.22
CA ILE A 367 0.92 4.58 15.49
C ILE A 367 0.00 3.44 15.02
N ILE A 368 -1.31 3.63 15.17
CA ILE A 368 -2.36 2.72 14.71
C ILE A 368 -3.41 3.46 13.86
N VAL A 369 -4.07 2.72 12.97
CA VAL A 369 -5.35 3.13 12.39
C VAL A 369 -6.45 2.43 13.16
N ARG A 370 -7.42 3.18 13.66
CA ARG A 370 -8.53 2.66 14.47
C ARG A 370 -9.87 2.89 13.77
N TYR A 371 -10.75 1.90 13.88
CA TYR A 371 -12.12 1.91 13.38
C TYR A 371 -13.04 1.45 14.51
N ASP A 372 -13.82 2.37 15.07
CA ASP A 372 -14.80 2.07 16.10
C ASP A 372 -16.19 2.08 15.45
N THR A 373 -16.88 0.94 15.54
CA THR A 373 -18.20 0.70 14.91
C THR A 373 -19.17 0.19 15.96
N ASP A 374 -20.45 0.09 15.60
CA ASP A 374 -21.50 -0.51 16.42
C ASP A 374 -21.67 -2.04 16.21
N ILE A 375 -20.74 -2.67 15.47
CA ILE A 375 -20.75 -4.12 15.24
C ILE A 375 -20.62 -4.85 16.58
N GLN A 376 -21.63 -5.66 16.91
CA GLN A 376 -21.66 -6.49 18.11
C GLN A 376 -20.85 -7.78 17.88
N SER A 377 -19.53 -7.66 17.86
CA SER A 377 -18.64 -8.78 17.51
C SER A 377 -18.42 -9.80 18.63
N ASP A 378 -18.97 -9.58 19.82
CA ASP A 378 -18.79 -10.44 21.02
C ASP A 378 -17.32 -10.82 21.26
N GLU A 379 -16.46 -9.80 21.25
CA GLU A 379 -15.01 -9.93 21.47
C GLU A 379 -14.26 -10.77 20.42
N THR A 380 -14.97 -11.18 19.37
CA THR A 380 -14.48 -12.08 18.33
C THR A 380 -14.09 -11.27 17.09
N PHE A 381 -12.99 -11.67 16.46
CA PHE A 381 -12.47 -11.07 15.24
C PHE A 381 -11.70 -12.11 14.43
N TYR A 382 -11.30 -11.75 13.21
CA TYR A 382 -10.70 -12.68 12.27
C TYR A 382 -9.41 -12.11 11.66
N THR A 383 -8.37 -12.93 11.59
CA THR A 383 -7.07 -12.56 11.01
C THR A 383 -6.56 -13.68 10.13
N ASP A 384 -5.91 -13.37 9.02
CA ASP A 384 -5.30 -14.38 8.18
C ASP A 384 -4.07 -15.04 8.82
N ALA A 385 -3.75 -16.25 8.37
CA ALA A 385 -2.50 -16.94 8.60
C ALA A 385 -1.71 -16.95 7.29
N ASN A 386 -0.70 -16.07 7.20
CA ASN A 386 0.22 -15.96 6.06
C ASN A 386 -0.47 -15.67 4.70
N GLY A 387 -1.57 -14.92 4.71
CA GLY A 387 -2.36 -14.61 3.53
C GLY A 387 -3.14 -15.79 2.96
N ARG A 388 -3.40 -16.83 3.78
CA ARG A 388 -4.11 -18.05 3.38
C ARG A 388 -5.41 -18.21 4.15
N GLU A 389 -5.38 -18.98 5.23
CA GLU A 389 -6.57 -19.30 6.02
C GLU A 389 -6.92 -18.14 6.93
N VAL A 390 -8.21 -17.93 7.19
CA VAL A 390 -8.69 -16.93 8.14
C VAL A 390 -8.98 -17.63 9.47
N LEU A 391 -8.29 -17.21 10.52
CA LEU A 391 -8.42 -17.76 11.86
C LEU A 391 -9.31 -16.86 12.73
N GLU A 392 -10.22 -17.49 13.47
CA GLU A 392 -11.00 -16.84 14.51
C GLU A 392 -10.12 -16.51 15.71
N ARG A 393 -10.29 -15.31 16.25
CA ARG A 393 -9.60 -14.78 17.42
C ARG A 393 -10.63 -14.27 18.40
N LYS A 394 -10.36 -14.46 19.69
CA LYS A 394 -11.16 -13.89 20.77
C LYS A 394 -10.26 -13.10 21.71
N ARG A 395 -10.66 -11.87 22.04
CA ARG A 395 -9.94 -11.01 22.98
C ARG A 395 -9.81 -11.72 24.33
N ASP A 396 -8.63 -11.61 24.95
CA ASP A 396 -8.35 -12.15 26.29
C ASP A 396 -8.71 -13.64 26.48
N TYR A 397 -8.55 -14.44 25.42
CA TYR A 397 -8.87 -15.86 25.44
C TYR A 397 -7.76 -16.72 24.81
N ARG A 398 -7.58 -17.95 25.32
CA ARG A 398 -6.73 -18.98 24.72
C ARG A 398 -7.45 -20.33 24.76
N PRO A 399 -7.51 -21.07 23.63
CA PRO A 399 -8.23 -22.34 23.57
C PRO A 399 -7.53 -23.48 24.32
N THR A 400 -6.21 -23.38 24.54
CA THR A 400 -5.40 -24.46 25.13
C THR A 400 -4.99 -24.25 26.59
N TRP A 401 -5.21 -23.06 27.16
CA TRP A 401 -4.88 -22.76 28.56
C TRP A 401 -5.71 -21.60 29.09
N ASN A 402 -5.84 -21.49 30.41
CA ASN A 402 -6.67 -20.46 31.03
C ASN A 402 -5.95 -19.10 31.05
N TYR A 403 -6.44 -18.14 30.26
CA TYR A 403 -5.96 -16.77 30.28
C TYR A 403 -6.51 -16.06 31.54
N THR A 404 -5.66 -15.85 32.54
CA THR A 404 -5.99 -15.18 33.81
C THR A 404 -5.04 -14.05 34.10
#